data_AF-A0A377UYV5-F1
#
_entry.id   AF-A0A377UYV5-F1
#
_cell.length_a   1.000
_cell.length_b   1.000
_cell.length_c   1.000
_cell.angle_alpha   90.00
_cell.angle_beta   90.00
_cell.angle_gamma   90.00
#
_symmetry.space_group_name_H-M   'P 1'
#
loop_
_entity.id
_entity.type
_entity.pdbx_description
1 polymer ?
#
loop_
_entity_poly.entity_id
_entity_poly.type
_entity_poly.pdbx_seq_one_letter_code
_entity_poly.pdbx_strand_id
1 'polypeptide(L)'
;MMLGLINQPEHFKQWFGEFITQSRHELDVAPPEPPYQPDEIYDALQQGDTLERLGGLRVLRIDGEVFVNGEKINSPHRPALDALATHLTLRADHFGDALEDPSFLAMLAALVNSGYWFFGD
;
A
#
# COMPACT_ATOMS: atom_id res chain seq x y z
N MET A 1 -16.86 24.74 19.20
CA MET A 1 -16.38 23.47 19.79
C MET A 1 -16.29 22.30 18.80
N MET A 2 -16.88 22.35 17.59
CA MET A 2 -16.60 21.36 16.52
C MET A 2 -15.59 21.88 15.48
N LEU A 3 -15.70 23.17 15.11
CA LEU A 3 -14.75 23.83 14.20
C LEU A 3 -13.29 23.75 14.69
N GLY A 4 -13.07 23.82 16.01
CA GLY A 4 -11.73 23.72 16.60
C GLY A 4 -11.11 22.33 16.49
N LEU A 5 -11.91 21.27 16.33
CA LEU A 5 -11.41 19.92 16.08
C LEU A 5 -11.14 19.70 14.58
N ILE A 6 -12.07 20.14 13.73
CA ILE A 6 -11.93 20.06 12.26
C ILE A 6 -10.69 20.83 11.78
N ASN A 7 -10.38 21.96 12.40
CA ASN A 7 -9.22 22.78 12.05
C ASN A 7 -7.89 22.23 12.56
N GLN A 8 -7.85 21.05 13.19
CA GLN A 8 -6.60 20.38 13.54
C GLN A 8 -6.11 19.60 12.30
N PRO A 9 -5.07 20.10 11.61
CA PRO A 9 -4.72 19.63 10.27
C PRO A 9 -4.36 18.15 10.24
N GLU A 10 -3.63 17.66 11.23
CA GLU A 10 -3.19 16.26 11.28
C GLU A 10 -4.38 15.30 11.44
N HIS A 11 -5.33 15.63 12.32
CA HIS A 11 -6.55 14.83 12.48
C HIS A 11 -7.41 14.85 11.22
N PHE A 12 -7.57 16.01 10.60
CA PHE A 12 -8.39 16.11 9.39
C PHE A 12 -7.76 15.35 8.22
N LYS A 13 -6.44 15.48 8.01
CA LYS A 13 -5.73 14.75 6.95
C LYS A 13 -5.81 13.24 7.15
N GLN A 14 -5.57 12.77 8.37
CA GLN A 14 -5.65 11.35 8.69
C GLN A 14 -7.05 10.81 8.44
N TRP A 15 -8.08 11.43 9.05
CA TRP A 15 -9.47 11.04 8.84
C TRP A 15 -9.84 11.05 7.35
N PHE A 16 -9.47 12.11 6.63
CA PHE A 16 -9.81 12.23 5.22
C PHE A 16 -9.14 11.15 4.39
N GLY A 17 -7.86 10.82 4.64
CA GLY A 17 -7.14 9.76 3.96
C GLY A 17 -7.73 8.37 4.20
N GLU A 18 -8.03 8.04 5.45
CA GLU A 18 -8.71 6.80 5.81
C GLU A 18 -10.12 6.73 5.20
N PHE A 19 -10.87 7.83 5.18
CA PHE A 19 -12.21 7.86 4.61
C PHE A 19 -12.22 7.74 3.08
N ILE A 20 -11.43 8.56 2.39
CA ILE A 20 -11.53 8.71 0.92
C ILE A 20 -10.88 7.55 0.15
N THR A 21 -10.08 6.74 0.82
CA THR A 21 -9.47 5.54 0.22
C THR A 21 -10.32 4.29 0.37
N GLN A 22 -11.35 4.28 1.20
CA GLN A 22 -12.27 3.13 1.25
C GLN A 22 -13.03 3.00 -0.07
N SER A 23 -13.07 1.79 -0.63
CA SER A 23 -13.93 1.50 -1.77
C SER A 23 -15.40 1.62 -1.39
N ARG A 24 -16.23 2.13 -2.31
CA ARG A 24 -17.69 2.20 -2.14
C ARG A 24 -18.41 0.91 -2.52
N HIS A 25 -17.72 0.03 -3.23
CA HIS A 25 -18.21 -1.28 -3.64
C HIS A 25 -17.32 -2.35 -3.03
N GLU A 26 -17.88 -3.55 -2.87
CA GLU A 26 -17.13 -4.71 -2.41
C GLU A 26 -15.94 -4.98 -3.34
N LEU A 27 -14.79 -5.24 -2.73
CA LEU A 27 -13.56 -5.60 -3.42
C LEU A 27 -13.47 -7.13 -3.49
N ASP A 28 -12.98 -7.64 -4.60
CA ASP A 28 -12.74 -9.09 -4.79
C ASP A 28 -11.43 -9.50 -4.11
N VAL A 29 -11.40 -9.36 -2.79
CA VAL A 29 -10.21 -9.64 -1.97
C VAL A 29 -10.08 -11.15 -1.78
N ALA A 30 -8.99 -11.70 -2.30
CA ALA A 30 -8.62 -13.10 -2.11
C ALA A 30 -7.22 -13.17 -1.45
N PRO A 31 -7.14 -13.29 -0.11
CA PRO A 31 -5.87 -13.51 0.57
C PRO A 31 -5.19 -14.79 0.06
N PRO A 32 -3.86 -14.76 -0.17
CA PRO A 32 -3.11 -15.93 -0.59
C PRO A 32 -3.03 -16.98 0.53
N GLU A 33 -3.07 -18.25 0.14
CA GLU A 33 -2.95 -19.41 1.03
C GLU A 33 -1.90 -20.38 0.46
N PRO A 34 -0.72 -20.55 1.09
CA PRO A 34 -0.32 -19.95 2.36
C PRO A 34 0.01 -18.45 2.26
N PRO A 35 -0.04 -17.70 3.37
CA PRO A 35 0.43 -16.31 3.42
C PRO A 35 1.92 -16.20 3.08
N TYR A 36 2.27 -15.21 2.27
CA TYR A 36 3.65 -14.90 1.89
C TYR A 36 4.46 -14.43 3.09
N GLN A 37 5.70 -14.89 3.16
CA GLN A 37 6.75 -14.33 4.00
C GLN A 37 7.46 -13.17 3.28
N PRO A 38 8.06 -12.23 4.02
CA PRO A 38 8.75 -11.07 3.42
C PRO A 38 9.88 -11.43 2.45
N ASP A 39 10.60 -12.53 2.71
CA ASP A 39 11.66 -13.06 1.84
C ASP A 39 11.10 -13.62 0.53
N GLU A 40 9.93 -14.27 0.56
CA GLU A 40 9.24 -14.73 -0.67
C GLU A 40 8.84 -13.54 -1.57
N ILE A 41 8.36 -12.44 -0.97
CA ILE A 41 8.04 -11.21 -1.73
C ILE A 41 9.30 -10.63 -2.37
N TYR A 42 10.40 -10.57 -1.62
CA TYR A 42 11.68 -10.07 -2.12
C TYR A 42 12.19 -10.93 -3.28
N ASP A 43 12.25 -12.25 -3.09
CA ASP A 43 12.77 -13.18 -4.09
C ASP A 43 11.97 -13.15 -5.39
N ALA A 44 10.63 -13.09 -5.31
CA ALA A 44 9.76 -12.99 -6.48
C ALA A 44 10.01 -11.70 -7.28
N LEU A 45 10.04 -10.54 -6.61
CA LEU A 45 10.32 -9.27 -7.27
C LEU A 45 11.71 -9.23 -7.91
N GLN A 46 12.73 -9.81 -7.26
CA GLN A 46 14.09 -9.89 -7.81
C GLN A 46 14.19 -10.84 -9.01
N GLN A 47 13.33 -11.87 -9.07
CA GLN A 47 13.24 -12.79 -10.21
C GLN A 47 12.51 -12.18 -11.42
N GLY A 48 11.90 -11.00 -11.25
CA GLY A 48 11.25 -10.25 -12.31
C GLY A 48 9.72 -10.35 -12.29
N ASP A 49 9.16 -11.05 -11.30
CA ASP A 49 7.71 -11.10 -11.10
C ASP A 49 7.18 -9.70 -10.77
N THR A 50 5.89 -9.50 -11.03
CA THR A 50 5.26 -8.19 -10.85
C THR A 50 4.11 -8.25 -9.87
N LEU A 51 3.99 -7.23 -9.02
CA LEU A 51 2.87 -7.06 -8.12
C LEU A 51 1.77 -6.24 -8.80
N GLU A 52 0.61 -6.85 -8.97
CA GLU A 52 -0.58 -6.24 -9.54
C GLU A 52 -1.51 -5.76 -8.44
N ARG A 53 -2.00 -4.52 -8.57
CA ARG A 53 -2.96 -3.92 -7.64
C ARG A 53 -4.35 -4.48 -7.92
N LEU A 54 -5.06 -4.89 -6.87
CA LEU A 54 -6.45 -5.34 -6.96
C LEU A 54 -7.34 -4.28 -7.63
N GLY A 55 -8.17 -4.73 -8.57
CA GLY A 55 -9.15 -3.89 -9.26
C GLY A 55 -10.10 -3.19 -8.28
N GLY A 56 -10.21 -1.87 -8.38
CA GLY A 56 -11.07 -1.06 -7.50
C GLY A 56 -10.43 -0.64 -6.18
N LEU A 57 -9.26 -1.19 -5.81
CA LEU A 57 -8.51 -0.76 -4.64
C LEU A 57 -8.03 0.69 -4.83
N ARG A 58 -8.35 1.57 -3.88
CA ARG A 58 -7.94 2.97 -3.93
C ARG A 58 -6.70 3.17 -3.08
N VAL A 59 -5.66 3.71 -3.70
CA VAL A 59 -4.43 4.15 -3.04
C VAL A 59 -4.23 5.62 -3.35
N LEU A 60 -4.13 6.44 -2.32
CA LEU A 60 -4.02 7.89 -2.48
C LEU A 60 -2.91 8.45 -1.61
N ARG A 61 -2.20 9.45 -2.14
CA ARG A 61 -1.23 10.24 -1.41
C ARG A 61 -1.84 11.58 -1.02
N ILE A 62 -1.85 11.89 0.27
CA ILE A 62 -2.37 13.14 0.84
C ILE A 62 -1.27 13.74 1.71
N ASP A 63 -0.75 14.89 1.29
CA ASP A 63 0.28 15.64 2.02
C ASP A 63 1.53 14.81 2.38
N GLY A 64 1.98 13.97 1.43
CA GLY A 64 3.16 13.11 1.59
C GLY A 64 2.90 11.76 2.28
N GLU A 65 1.70 11.56 2.85
CA GLU A 65 1.28 10.31 3.47
C GLU A 65 0.46 9.46 2.48
N VAL A 66 0.65 8.14 2.49
CA VAL A 66 -0.05 7.21 1.60
C VAL A 66 -1.08 6.42 2.37
N PHE A 67 -2.27 6.29 1.79
CA PHE A 67 -3.39 5.55 2.35
C PHE A 67 -3.86 4.49 1.36
N VAL A 68 -4.13 3.29 1.85
CA VAL A 68 -4.58 2.13 1.09
C VAL A 68 -5.87 1.63 1.73
N ASN A 69 -6.99 1.72 1.00
CA ASN A 69 -8.28 1.16 1.41
C ASN A 69 -8.69 1.42 2.88
N GLY A 70 -8.44 2.62 3.39
CA GLY A 70 -8.78 3.00 4.76
C GLY A 70 -7.62 2.95 5.76
N GLU A 71 -6.45 2.48 5.36
CA GLU A 71 -5.29 2.35 6.24
C GLU A 71 -4.17 3.30 5.83
N LYS A 72 -3.56 3.97 6.82
CA LYS A 72 -2.36 4.78 6.59
C LYS A 72 -1.13 3.87 6.54
N ILE A 73 -0.36 3.96 5.45
CA ILE A 73 0.89 3.24 5.28
C ILE A 73 2.07 4.15 5.64
N ASN A 74 2.88 3.72 6.61
CA ASN A 74 4.04 4.46 7.07
C ASN A 74 5.34 3.74 6.66
N SER A 75 6.23 4.46 5.98
CA SER A 75 7.59 3.99 5.67
C SER A 75 8.50 5.19 5.44
N PRO A 76 9.81 5.11 5.78
CA PRO A 76 10.78 6.14 5.40
C PRO A 76 11.01 6.20 3.87
N HIS A 77 10.68 5.13 3.14
CA HIS A 77 10.92 5.00 1.70
C HIS A 77 9.83 5.69 0.87
N ARG A 78 9.84 7.03 0.88
CA ARG A 78 8.81 7.83 0.20
C ARG A 78 8.66 7.54 -1.30
N PRO A 79 9.74 7.37 -2.10
CA PRO A 79 9.60 7.00 -3.52
C PRO A 79 8.89 5.65 -3.72
N ALA A 80 9.15 4.67 -2.85
CA ALA A 80 8.51 3.36 -2.91
C ALA A 80 7.01 3.43 -2.54
N LEU A 81 6.64 4.24 -1.56
CA LEU A 81 5.23 4.53 -1.25
C LEU A 81 4.52 5.28 -2.39
N ASP A 82 5.21 6.23 -3.02
CA ASP A 82 4.68 6.94 -4.19
C ASP A 82 4.41 5.98 -5.35
N ALA A 83 5.27 4.97 -5.52
CA ALA A 83 5.07 3.94 -6.51
C ALA A 83 3.77 3.13 -6.24
N LEU A 84 3.54 2.73 -4.98
CA LEU A 84 2.30 2.06 -4.56
C LEU A 84 1.04 2.88 -4.86
N ALA A 85 1.12 4.21 -4.86
CA ALA A 85 -0.01 5.08 -5.23
C ALA A 85 -0.16 5.22 -6.75
N THR A 86 0.95 5.29 -7.47
CA THR A 86 1.00 5.71 -8.90
C THR A 86 0.81 4.55 -9.87
N HIS A 87 1.38 3.37 -9.58
CA HIS A 87 1.44 2.25 -10.54
C HIS A 87 0.47 1.13 -10.17
N LEU A 88 -0.27 0.65 -11.17
CA LEU A 88 -1.13 -0.54 -11.02
C LEU A 88 -0.31 -1.82 -11.02
N THR A 89 0.79 -1.86 -11.75
CA THR A 89 1.74 -2.98 -11.79
C THR A 89 3.09 -2.50 -11.31
N LEU A 90 3.66 -3.17 -10.32
CA LEU A 90 4.89 -2.80 -9.63
C LEU A 90 5.95 -3.87 -9.86
N ARG A 91 7.19 -3.42 -10.02
CA ARG A 91 8.39 -4.24 -10.22
C ARG A 91 9.46 -3.80 -9.23
N ALA A 92 10.52 -4.60 -9.08
CA ALA A 92 11.61 -4.30 -8.16
C ALA A 92 12.22 -2.90 -8.34
N ASP A 93 12.35 -2.44 -9.58
CA ASP A 93 12.89 -1.12 -9.93
C ASP A 93 12.07 0.06 -9.39
N HIS A 94 10.77 -0.12 -9.16
CA HIS A 94 9.90 0.91 -8.58
C HIS A 94 10.15 1.12 -7.08
N PHE A 95 10.66 0.08 -6.40
CA PHE A 95 10.92 0.11 -4.96
C PHE A 95 12.38 0.46 -4.64
N GLY A 96 13.31 0.11 -5.52
CA GLY A 96 14.72 0.45 -5.36
C GLY A 96 15.31 -0.16 -4.07
N ASP A 97 16.06 0.65 -3.32
CA ASP A 97 16.69 0.25 -2.06
C ASP A 97 15.71 -0.03 -0.91
N ALA A 98 14.42 0.31 -1.08
CA ALA A 98 13.39 -0.02 -0.10
C ALA A 98 13.23 -1.54 0.09
N LEU A 99 13.53 -2.35 -0.94
CA LEU A 99 13.48 -3.81 -0.84
C LEU A 99 14.55 -4.38 0.10
N GLU A 100 15.61 -3.63 0.40
CA GLU A 100 16.64 -4.04 1.35
C GLU A 100 16.25 -3.78 2.81
N ASP A 101 15.13 -3.08 3.05
CA ASP A 101 14.60 -2.81 4.39
C ASP A 101 13.58 -3.88 4.80
N PRO A 102 13.88 -4.72 5.82
CA PRO A 102 12.96 -5.75 6.29
C PRO A 102 11.61 -5.19 6.75
N SER A 103 11.56 -3.95 7.24
CA SER A 103 10.33 -3.30 7.68
C SER A 103 9.43 -2.95 6.50
N PHE A 104 10.03 -2.52 5.38
CA PHE A 104 9.30 -2.26 4.15
C PHE A 104 8.79 -3.56 3.53
N LEU A 105 9.62 -4.60 3.48
CA LEU A 105 9.19 -5.92 3.00
C LEU A 105 8.07 -6.52 3.85
N ALA A 106 8.13 -6.39 5.17
CA ALA A 106 7.06 -6.86 6.06
C ALA A 106 5.74 -6.11 5.80
N MET A 107 5.81 -4.79 5.55
CA MET A 107 4.65 -3.99 5.17
C MET A 107 4.09 -4.42 3.81
N LEU A 108 4.96 -4.65 2.81
CA LEU A 108 4.55 -5.11 1.49
C LEU A 108 3.90 -6.50 1.55
N ALA A 109 4.48 -7.42 2.32
CA ALA A 109 3.92 -8.74 2.58
C ALA A 109 2.54 -8.65 3.26
N ALA A 110 2.36 -7.74 4.21
CA ALA A 110 1.05 -7.52 4.85
C ALA A 110 -0.01 -7.04 3.84
N LEU A 111 0.36 -6.17 2.89
CA LEU A 111 -0.54 -5.72 1.82
C LEU A 111 -0.90 -6.84 0.85
N VAL A 112 0.08 -7.69 0.48
CA VAL A 112 -0.15 -8.86 -0.38
C VAL A 112 -1.02 -9.90 0.33
N ASN A 113 -0.74 -10.18 1.60
CA ASN A 113 -1.51 -11.12 2.42
C ASN A 113 -2.92 -10.60 2.74
N SER A 114 -3.16 -9.30 2.64
CA SER A 114 -4.50 -8.70 2.70
C SER A 114 -5.26 -8.82 1.36
N GLY A 115 -4.65 -9.42 0.33
CA GLY A 115 -5.22 -9.55 -1.02
C GLY A 115 -5.31 -8.23 -1.79
N TYR A 116 -4.60 -7.19 -1.36
CA TYR A 116 -4.63 -5.87 -2.00
C TYR A 116 -3.70 -5.78 -3.22
N TRP A 117 -2.61 -6.55 -3.17
CA TRP A 117 -1.77 -6.83 -4.32
C TRP A 117 -1.57 -8.33 -4.43
N PHE A 118 -1.32 -8.80 -5.65
CA PHE A 118 -1.04 -10.20 -5.95
C PHE A 118 0.05 -10.28 -7.01
N PHE A 119 0.77 -11.40 -7.10
CA PHE A 119 1.69 -11.62 -8.20
C PHE A 119 0.91 -12.03 -9.46
N GLY A 120 1.11 -11.29 -10.56
CA GLY A 120 0.55 -11.61 -11.87
C GLY A 120 1.45 -12.57 -12.67
N ASP A 121 0.87 -13.23 -13.67
CA ASP A 121 1.56 -14.09 -14.65
C ASP A 121 2.40 -13.29 -15.68
#